data_AF-A0A653NTU4-F1
#
_entry.id   AF-A0A653NTU4-F1
#
_cell.length_a   1.000
_cell.length_b   1.000
_cell.length_c   1.000
_cell.angle_alpha   90.00
_cell.angle_beta   90.00
_cell.angle_gamma   90.00
#
_symmetry.space_group_name_H-M   'P 1'
#
loop_
_entity.id
_entity.type
_entity.pdbx_description
1 polymer ?
#
loop_
_entity_poly.entity_id
_entity_poly.type
_entity_poly.pdbx_seq_one_letter_code
_entity_poly.pdbx_strand_id
1 'polypeptide(L)'
;MTSSIEVTGADGESIVFDGATVAKFKHHGKLETARNPVSTYREVRIKERTSLFGKPRDPREFEVLLAMSSIMSLTVDEAGKTEVERLAAVLDAQRSAAG
;
A
#
# COMPACT_ATOMS: atom_id res chain seq x y z
N MET A 1 17.90 -11.72 -1.00
CA MET A 1 17.10 -11.46 -2.21
C MET A 1 15.83 -10.78 -1.74
N THR A 2 15.64 -9.50 -2.06
CA THR A 2 14.39 -8.80 -1.69
C THR A 2 13.36 -9.16 -2.74
N SER A 3 12.36 -9.97 -2.36
CA SER A 3 11.25 -10.30 -3.25
C SER A 3 10.46 -9.02 -3.56
N SER A 4 10.16 -8.77 -4.83
CA SER A 4 9.24 -7.70 -5.21
C SER A 4 7.85 -8.00 -4.64
N ILE A 5 7.18 -6.98 -4.09
CA ILE A 5 5.81 -7.09 -3.56
C ILE A 5 4.91 -6.23 -4.43
N GLU A 6 3.82 -6.79 -4.93
CA GLU A 6 2.76 -6.04 -5.59
C GLU A 6 1.48 -6.17 -4.77
N VAL A 7 0.89 -5.03 -4.44
CA VAL A 7 -0.42 -4.93 -3.81
C VAL A 7 -1.40 -4.41 -4.87
N THR A 8 -2.32 -5.27 -5.28
CA THR A 8 -3.44 -4.88 -6.15
C THR A 8 -4.56 -4.29 -5.31
N GLY A 9 -5.09 -3.15 -5.72
CA GLY A 9 -6.29 -2.56 -5.12
C GLY A 9 -7.44 -2.46 -6.11
N ALA A 10 -8.51 -1.82 -5.65
CA ALA A 10 -9.70 -1.55 -6.44
C ALA A 10 -9.40 -0.66 -7.65
N ASP A 11 -10.30 -0.71 -8.65
CA ASP A 11 -10.32 0.20 -9.82
C ASP A 11 -9.02 0.21 -10.64
N GLY A 12 -8.27 -0.90 -10.63
CA GLY A 12 -7.01 -1.04 -11.36
C GLY A 12 -5.88 -0.19 -10.77
N GLU A 13 -5.98 0.22 -9.50
CA GLU A 13 -4.87 0.80 -8.76
C GLU A 13 -3.96 -0.30 -8.20
N SER A 14 -2.65 -0.02 -8.11
CA SER A 14 -1.71 -0.92 -7.44
C SER A 14 -0.54 -0.17 -6.82
N ILE A 15 0.08 -0.79 -5.81
CA ILE A 15 1.34 -0.37 -5.22
C ILE A 15 2.37 -1.47 -5.49
N VAL A 16 3.51 -1.09 -6.05
CA VAL A 16 4.62 -2.01 -6.37
C VAL A 16 5.85 -1.59 -5.60
N PHE A 17 6.47 -2.57 -4.94
CA PHE A 17 7.75 -2.43 -4.27
C PHE A 17 8.77 -3.35 -4.95
N ASP A 18 9.90 -2.77 -5.38
CA ASP A 18 10.95 -3.46 -6.14
C ASP A 18 12.23 -3.72 -5.33
N GLY A 19 12.22 -3.40 -4.03
CA GLY A 19 13.40 -3.50 -3.15
C GLY A 19 14.09 -2.16 -2.88
N ALA A 20 13.94 -1.16 -3.76
CA ALA A 20 14.57 0.15 -3.64
C ALA A 20 13.57 1.32 -3.69
N THR A 21 12.45 1.13 -4.39
CA THR A 21 11.40 2.11 -4.56
C THR A 21 10.02 1.52 -4.30
N VAL A 22 9.08 2.41 -3.99
CA VAL A 22 7.65 2.11 -3.94
C VAL A 22 6.94 3.00 -4.95
N ALA A 23 6.23 2.41 -5.89
CA ALA A 23 5.49 3.10 -6.94
C ALA A 23 3.99 2.82 -6.84
N LYS A 24 3.17 3.83 -7.14
CA LYS A 24 1.71 3.69 -7.28
C LYS A 24 1.31 3.80 -8.74
N PHE A 25 0.53 2.84 -9.20
CA PHE A 25 -0.07 2.83 -10.52
C PHE A 25 -1.60 2.94 -10.47
N LYS A 26 -2.16 3.41 -11.58
CA LYS A 26 -3.60 3.42 -11.88
C LYS A 26 -3.86 2.79 -13.25
N HIS A 27 -5.14 2.55 -13.55
CA HIS A 27 -5.59 2.06 -14.85
C HIS A 27 -4.91 0.74 -15.26
N HIS A 28 -4.77 -0.20 -14.31
CA HIS A 28 -4.13 -1.50 -14.51
C HIS A 28 -2.66 -1.37 -14.94
N GLY A 29 -1.89 -0.57 -14.20
CA GLY A 29 -0.46 -0.39 -14.48
C GLY A 29 -0.13 0.61 -15.60
N LYS A 30 -1.13 1.19 -16.27
CA LYS A 30 -0.92 2.07 -17.44
C LYS A 30 -0.45 3.48 -17.07
N LEU A 31 -0.69 3.91 -15.84
CA LEU A 31 -0.32 5.25 -15.37
C LEU A 31 0.38 5.18 -14.02
N GLU A 32 1.67 5.51 -14.00
CA GLU A 32 2.41 5.76 -12.76
C GLU A 32 2.01 7.13 -12.21
N THR A 33 1.60 7.18 -10.94
CA THR A 33 1.11 8.41 -10.30
C THR A 33 2.04 8.94 -9.21
N ALA A 34 2.89 8.06 -8.65
CA ALA A 34 3.92 8.43 -7.70
C ALA A 34 4.98 7.32 -7.66
N ARG A 35 6.23 7.72 -7.39
CA ARG A 35 7.34 6.81 -7.07
C ARG A 35 8.21 7.45 -6.00
N ASN A 36 8.48 6.71 -4.94
CA ASN A 36 9.22 7.19 -3.79
C ASN A 36 10.36 6.22 -3.46
N PRO A 37 11.58 6.70 -3.16
CA PRO A 37 12.62 5.86 -2.58
C PRO A 37 12.17 5.30 -1.23
N VAL A 38 12.55 4.06 -0.92
CA VAL A 38 12.20 3.40 0.37
C VAL A 38 12.70 4.18 1.58
N SER A 39 13.81 4.92 1.45
CA SER A 39 14.37 5.78 2.49
C SER A 39 13.44 6.93 2.93
N THR A 40 12.42 7.25 2.13
CA THR A 40 11.43 8.29 2.46
C THR A 40 10.23 7.76 3.25
N TYR A 41 10.18 6.45 3.50
CA TYR A 41 9.09 5.78 4.21
C TYR A 41 8.90 6.30 5.65
N ARG A 42 7.65 6.52 6.05
CA ARG A 42 7.28 7.01 7.39
C ARG A 42 6.31 6.08 8.11
N GLU A 43 5.20 5.72 7.48
CA GLU A 43 4.18 4.85 8.07
C GLU A 43 3.21 4.28 7.02
N VAL A 44 2.55 3.18 7.37
CA VAL A 44 1.34 2.68 6.71
C VAL A 44 0.17 2.76 7.69
N ARG A 45 -0.97 3.27 7.23
CA ARG A 45 -2.25 3.24 7.95
C ARG A 45 -3.26 2.42 7.18
N ILE A 46 -3.90 1.47 7.84
CA ILE A 46 -4.97 0.64 7.29
C ILE A 46 -6.24 0.92 8.09
N LYS A 47 -7.32 1.31 7.41
CA LYS A 47 -8.61 1.61 8.02
C LYS A 47 -9.71 0.82 7.33
N GLU A 48 -10.47 0.04 8.10
CA GLU A 48 -11.64 -0.65 7.56
C GLU A 48 -12.72 0.35 7.12
N ARG A 49 -13.22 0.18 5.89
CA ARG A 49 -14.30 1.01 5.35
C ARG A 49 -15.64 0.52 5.87
N THR A 50 -16.43 1.46 6.35
CA THR A 50 -17.78 1.20 6.81
C THR A 50 -18.82 1.76 5.84
N SER A 51 -20.00 1.16 5.83
CA SER A 51 -21.20 1.64 5.16
C SER A 51 -21.90 2.73 5.99
N LEU A 52 -23.04 3.22 5.48
CA LEU A 52 -23.96 4.07 6.25
C LEU A 52 -24.31 3.34 7.55
N PHE A 53 -24.27 4.05 8.68
CA PHE A 53 -24.42 3.51 10.05
C PHE A 53 -23.23 2.74 10.62
N GLY A 54 -22.02 2.85 10.03
CA GLY A 54 -20.79 2.37 10.66
C GLY A 54 -20.62 0.84 10.63
N LYS A 55 -21.48 0.11 9.92
CA LYS A 55 -21.28 -1.34 9.70
C LYS A 55 -20.16 -1.55 8.69
N PRO A 56 -19.26 -2.55 8.88
CA PRO A 56 -18.30 -2.94 7.84
C PRO A 56 -18.98 -3.13 6.47
N ARG A 57 -18.26 -2.82 5.40
CA ARG A 57 -18.71 -3.15 4.03
C ARG A 57 -18.70 -4.68 3.83
N ASP A 58 -19.58 -5.15 2.96
CA ASP A 58 -19.61 -6.54 2.51
C ASP A 58 -19.59 -6.56 0.96
N PRO A 59 -18.49 -7.04 0.33
CA PRO A 59 -17.29 -7.58 0.96
C PRO A 59 -16.50 -6.51 1.77
N ARG A 60 -15.68 -6.96 2.72
CA ARG A 60 -14.85 -6.07 3.56
C ARG A 60 -13.83 -5.34 2.69
N GLU A 61 -13.75 -4.03 2.89
CA GLU A 61 -12.82 -3.15 2.18
C GLU A 61 -11.99 -2.37 3.19
N PHE A 62 -10.74 -2.10 2.84
CA PHE A 62 -9.81 -1.33 3.65
C PHE A 62 -9.22 -0.19 2.84
N GLU A 63 -9.27 1.01 3.42
CA GLU A 63 -8.52 2.16 2.94
C GLU A 63 -7.11 2.11 3.50
N VAL A 64 -6.14 2.16 2.61
CA VAL A 64 -4.71 2.14 2.90
C VAL A 64 -4.14 3.52 2.58
N LEU A 65 -3.36 4.06 3.51
CA LEU A 65 -2.57 5.27 3.33
C LEU A 65 -1.11 4.95 3.62
N LEU A 66 -0.26 5.09 2.62
CA LEU A 66 1.18 4.93 2.72
C LEU A 66 1.83 6.32 2.66
N ALA A 67 2.43 6.73 3.77
CA ALA A 67 3.09 8.01 3.91
C ALA A 67 4.59 7.89 3.61
N MET A 68 5.02 8.57 2.52
CA MET A 68 6.42 8.67 2.09
C MET A 68 6.75 10.12 1.74
N SER A 69 7.66 10.39 0.79
CA SER A 69 7.80 11.75 0.22
C SER A 69 6.52 12.25 -0.46
N SER A 70 5.75 11.34 -1.05
CA SER A 70 4.37 11.56 -1.46
C SER A 70 3.44 10.60 -0.71
N ILE A 71 2.20 11.03 -0.42
CA ILE A 71 1.19 10.15 0.16
C ILE A 71 0.53 9.36 -0.97
N MET A 72 0.49 8.03 -0.81
CA MET A 72 -0.18 7.12 -1.72
C MET A 72 -1.35 6.48 -0.99
N SER A 73 -2.50 6.39 -1.64
CA SER A 73 -3.68 5.68 -1.12
C SER A 73 -3.99 4.44 -1.95
N LEU A 74 -4.66 3.46 -1.37
CA LEU A 74 -5.20 2.31 -2.09
C LEU A 74 -6.44 1.80 -1.36
N THR A 75 -7.45 1.31 -2.09
CA THR A 75 -8.52 0.51 -1.46
C THR A 75 -8.27 -0.95 -1.78
N VAL A 76 -8.28 -1.82 -0.77
CA VAL A 76 -8.02 -3.26 -0.92
C VAL A 76 -9.11 -4.07 -0.24
N ASP A 77 -9.24 -5.34 -0.62
CA ASP A 77 -10.03 -6.33 0.09
C ASP A 77 -9.22 -6.96 1.25
N GLU A 78 -9.76 -8.02 1.86
CA GLU A 78 -9.09 -8.71 2.97
C GLU A 78 -7.78 -9.39 2.56
N ALA A 79 -7.69 -9.93 1.34
CA ALA A 79 -6.44 -10.51 0.83
C ALA A 79 -5.38 -9.41 0.60
N GLY A 80 -5.78 -8.31 -0.03
CA GLY A 80 -4.91 -7.17 -0.25
C GLY A 80 -4.47 -6.50 1.06
N LYS A 81 -5.28 -6.51 2.12
CA LYS A 81 -4.86 -6.08 3.46
C LYS A 81 -3.67 -6.90 3.97
N THR A 82 -3.70 -8.23 3.83
CA THR A 82 -2.57 -9.09 4.22
C THR A 82 -1.30 -8.77 3.41
N GLU A 83 -1.44 -8.46 2.12
CA GLU A 83 -0.30 -8.03 1.28
C GLU A 83 0.26 -6.67 1.72
N VAL A 84 -0.60 -5.72 2.10
CA VAL A 84 -0.19 -4.42 2.64
C VAL A 84 0.53 -4.57 3.97
N GLU A 85 0.06 -5.46 4.86
CA GLU A 85 0.73 -5.76 6.13
C GLU A 85 2.12 -6.36 5.90
N ARG A 86 2.26 -7.25 4.90
CA ARG A 86 3.57 -7.77 4.49
C ARG A 86 4.49 -6.66 3.96
N LEU A 87 3.98 -5.79 3.09
CA LEU A 87 4.73 -4.64 2.57
C LEU A 87 5.20 -3.72 3.71
N ALA A 88 4.29 -3.38 4.64
CA ALA A 88 4.60 -2.54 5.79
C ALA A 88 5.73 -3.13 6.64
N ALA A 89 5.65 -4.43 6.96
CA ALA A 89 6.68 -5.11 7.73
C ALA A 89 8.07 -5.06 7.06
N VAL A 90 8.13 -5.18 5.73
CA VAL A 90 9.38 -5.07 4.98
C VAL A 90 9.93 -3.64 5.02
N LEU A 91 9.07 -2.63 4.83
CA LEU A 91 9.48 -1.22 4.85
C LEU A 91 9.93 -0.76 6.24
N ASP A 92 9.23 -1.20 7.30
CA ASP A 92 9.61 -0.93 8.69
C ASP A 92 10.97 -1.55 9.02
N ALA A 93 11.21 -2.80 8.62
CA ALA A 93 12.50 -3.47 8.83
C ALA A 93 13.67 -2.73 8.13
N GLN A 94 13.46 -2.24 6.91
CA GLN A 94 14.47 -1.45 6.19
C GLN A 94 14.75 -0.11 6.85
N ARG A 95 13.70 0.58 7.33
CA ARG A 95 13.85 1.84 8.05
C ARG A 95 14.63 1.68 9.35
N SER A 96 14.37 0.61 10.12
CA SER A 96 15.10 0.30 11.34
C SER A 96 16.55 -0.10 11.10
N ALA A 97 16.88 -0.71 9.96
CA ALA A 97 18.26 -1.06 9.61
C ALA A 97 19.11 0.13 9.12
N ALA A 98 18.46 1.24 8.74
CA ALA A 98 19.13 2.44 8.23
C ALA A 98 19.40 3.50 9.31
N GLY A 99 18.91 3.30 10.54
CA GLY A 99 19.15 4.16 11.70
C GLY A 99 20.19 3.56 12.64
#